data_AF-A0A537QJW4-F1
#
_entry.id   AF-A0A537QJW4-F1
#
_cell.length_a   1.000
_cell.length_b   1.000
_cell.length_c   1.000
_cell.angle_alpha   90.00
_cell.angle_beta   90.00
_cell.angle_gamma   90.00
#
_symmetry.space_group_name_H-M   'P 1'
#
loop_
_entity.id
_entity.type
_entity.pdbx_description
1 polymer ?
#
loop_
_entity_poly.entity_id
_entity_poly.type
_entity_poly.pdbx_seq_one_letter_code
_entity_poly.pdbx_strand_id
1 'polypeptide(L)'
;MTQPQPHVPAAREQKFLESVEEGRYEREIISGLGPFFHEKAPEDMLNFYSKDEVTRLKVLKGTERDVESRMPVKITRHYYELARTSAAIQRIVKADPAETMDLAGSEDPGHQMDYSPVEGLLHTSPTSSSTTRPWRRTAACTPKADARSCARSCFRAATRWC
;
A
#
# COMPACT_ATOMS: atom_id res chain seq x y z
N MET A 1 -16.19 -43.07 17.73
CA MET A 1 -16.09 -42.11 16.61
C MET A 1 -17.43 -42.12 15.88
N THR A 2 -18.37 -41.25 16.25
CA THR A 2 -19.69 -41.16 15.59
C THR A 2 -19.54 -40.32 14.33
N GLN A 3 -19.76 -40.90 13.16
CA GLN A 3 -19.77 -40.16 11.89
C GLN A 3 -20.91 -39.12 11.93
N PRO A 4 -20.66 -37.85 11.59
CA PRO A 4 -21.72 -36.84 11.52
C PRO A 4 -22.70 -37.21 10.41
N GLN A 5 -23.99 -37.25 10.74
CA GLN A 5 -25.06 -37.46 9.77
C GLN A 5 -25.13 -36.27 8.80
N PRO A 6 -25.41 -36.50 7.51
CA PRO A 6 -25.55 -35.42 6.54
C PRO A 6 -26.73 -34.52 6.92
N HIS A 7 -26.49 -33.20 6.98
CA HIS A 7 -27.51 -32.20 7.32
C HIS A 7 -28.57 -32.13 6.21
N VAL A 8 -29.85 -32.29 6.58
CA VAL A 8 -30.97 -32.11 5.66
C VAL A 8 -31.58 -30.73 5.93
N PRO A 9 -31.48 -29.77 4.99
CA PRO A 9 -31.96 -28.41 5.21
C PRO A 9 -33.47 -28.35 5.41
N ALA A 10 -33.90 -27.53 6.37
CA ALA A 10 -35.31 -27.22 6.58
C ALA A 10 -35.85 -26.28 5.48
N ALA A 11 -37.17 -26.20 5.28
CA ALA A 11 -37.78 -25.37 4.22
C ALA A 11 -37.38 -23.89 4.25
N ARG A 12 -37.05 -23.35 5.44
CA ARG A 12 -36.53 -21.98 5.59
C ARG A 12 -35.09 -21.85 5.08
N GLU A 13 -34.26 -22.86 5.34
CA GLU A 13 -32.86 -22.91 4.93
C GLU A 13 -32.75 -23.12 3.43
N GLN A 14 -33.63 -23.94 2.84
CA GLN A 14 -33.70 -24.14 1.40
C GLN A 14 -33.93 -22.82 0.65
N LYS A 15 -34.90 -22.01 1.11
CA LYS A 15 -35.17 -20.68 0.55
C LYS A 15 -33.99 -19.72 0.67
N PHE A 16 -33.20 -19.85 1.74
CA PHE A 16 -31.99 -19.05 1.90
C PHE A 16 -30.88 -19.52 0.95
N LEU A 17 -30.65 -20.83 0.84
CA LEU A 17 -29.67 -21.40 -0.09
C LEU A 17 -29.99 -21.06 -1.55
N GLU A 18 -31.27 -21.04 -1.92
CA GLU A 18 -31.72 -20.59 -3.25
C GLU A 18 -31.42 -19.11 -3.52
N SER A 19 -31.32 -18.28 -2.47
CA SER A 19 -30.93 -16.87 -2.60
C SER A 19 -29.41 -16.65 -2.67
N VAL A 20 -28.61 -17.67 -2.35
CA VAL A 20 -27.15 -17.58 -2.38
C VAL A 20 -26.68 -17.86 -3.81
N GLU A 21 -26.24 -16.83 -4.50
CA GLU A 21 -25.56 -16.98 -5.78
C GLU A 21 -24.09 -17.37 -5.52
N GLU A 22 -23.69 -18.58 -5.93
CA GLU A 22 -22.27 -18.95 -5.99
C GLU A 22 -21.59 -18.19 -7.14
N GLY A 23 -21.03 -17.03 -6.82
CA GLY A 23 -20.15 -16.29 -7.71
C GLY A 23 -18.82 -17.02 -7.93
N ARG A 24 -18.82 -18.08 -8.75
CA ARG A 24 -17.56 -18.62 -9.29
C ARG A 24 -17.02 -17.64 -10.31
N TYR A 25 -16.18 -16.73 -9.85
CA TYR A 25 -15.44 -15.82 -10.71
C TYR A 25 -14.37 -16.60 -11.49
N GLU A 26 -14.33 -16.40 -12.80
CA GLU A 26 -13.22 -16.84 -13.62
C GLU A 26 -11.95 -16.13 -13.14
N ARG A 27 -10.98 -16.92 -12.67
CA ARG A 27 -9.69 -16.42 -12.16
C ARG A 27 -8.74 -16.16 -13.32
N GLU A 28 -9.19 -15.41 -14.32
CA GLU A 28 -8.29 -14.91 -15.35
C GLU A 28 -7.40 -13.84 -14.73
N ILE A 29 -6.10 -14.12 -14.76
CA ILE A 29 -5.06 -13.26 -14.20
C ILE A 29 -4.05 -13.00 -15.30
N ILE A 30 -3.88 -11.73 -15.65
CA ILE A 30 -2.82 -11.27 -16.53
C ILE A 30 -1.65 -10.83 -15.66
N SER A 31 -0.50 -11.49 -15.82
CA SER A 31 0.75 -11.14 -15.16
C SER A 31 1.65 -10.34 -16.10
N GLY A 32 2.10 -9.19 -15.61
CA GLY A 32 2.99 -8.27 -16.31
C GLY A 32 2.35 -7.55 -17.51
N LEU A 33 3.17 -6.73 -18.16
CA LEU A 33 2.86 -5.95 -19.34
C LEU A 33 3.17 -6.70 -20.64
N GLY A 34 3.92 -7.81 -20.56
CA GLY A 34 4.25 -8.69 -21.69
C GLY A 34 3.04 -9.07 -22.56
N PRO A 35 1.93 -9.55 -21.99
CA PRO A 35 0.73 -9.92 -22.75
C PRO A 35 0.13 -8.76 -23.56
N PHE A 36 0.24 -7.53 -23.08
CA PHE A 36 -0.26 -6.33 -23.78
C PHE A 36 0.66 -5.91 -24.94
N PHE A 37 1.97 -6.16 -24.85
CA PHE A 37 2.91 -5.84 -25.94
C PHE A 37 2.84 -6.82 -27.12
N HIS A 38 2.43 -8.06 -26.86
CA HIS A 38 2.37 -9.13 -27.85
C HIS A 38 0.94 -9.42 -28.34
N GLU A 39 -0.05 -8.59 -27.95
CA GLU A 39 -1.47 -8.79 -28.27
C GLU A 39 -1.98 -10.19 -27.86
N LYS A 40 -1.37 -10.78 -26.83
CA LYS A 40 -1.73 -12.10 -26.28
C LYS A 40 -2.71 -12.03 -25.12
N ALA A 41 -3.07 -10.82 -24.70
CA ALA A 41 -4.13 -10.61 -23.71
C ALA A 41 -5.51 -10.88 -24.36
N PRO A 42 -6.53 -11.30 -23.59
CA PRO A 42 -7.88 -11.47 -24.10
C PRO A 42 -8.41 -10.14 -24.67
N GLU A 43 -9.15 -10.23 -25.78
CA GLU A 43 -9.50 -9.07 -26.62
C GLU A 43 -10.25 -7.96 -25.88
N ASP A 44 -11.04 -8.34 -24.88
CA ASP A 44 -11.76 -7.42 -24.02
C ASP A 44 -10.82 -6.61 -23.11
N MET A 45 -9.72 -7.21 -22.64
CA MET A 45 -8.71 -6.53 -21.82
C MET A 45 -7.66 -5.78 -22.65
N LEU A 46 -7.51 -6.05 -23.95
CA LEU A 46 -6.58 -5.31 -24.82
C LEU A 46 -6.91 -3.81 -24.88
N ASN A 47 -8.19 -3.46 -24.85
CA ASN A 47 -8.66 -2.07 -24.85
C ASN A 47 -8.40 -1.32 -23.53
N PHE A 48 -7.82 -1.97 -22.52
CA PHE A 48 -7.51 -1.34 -21.23
C PHE A 48 -6.40 -0.27 -21.35
N TYR A 49 -5.45 -0.49 -22.24
CA TYR A 49 -4.40 0.46 -22.58
C TYR A 49 -4.62 1.00 -23.99
N SER A 50 -4.49 2.30 -24.16
CA SER A 50 -4.41 2.90 -25.49
C SER A 50 -3.07 2.57 -26.14
N LYS A 51 -3.00 2.59 -27.47
CA LYS A 51 -1.77 2.32 -28.24
C LYS A 51 -0.61 3.23 -27.83
N ASP A 52 -0.92 4.48 -27.50
CA ASP A 52 0.07 5.47 -27.06
C ASP A 52 0.65 5.12 -25.68
N GLU A 53 -0.19 4.67 -24.75
CA GLU A 53 0.24 4.23 -23.41
C GLU A 53 1.09 2.96 -23.49
N VAL A 54 0.68 1.98 -24.29
CA VAL A 54 1.47 0.75 -24.52
C VAL A 54 2.84 1.11 -25.10
N THR A 55 2.90 2.08 -26.02
CA THR A 55 4.17 2.54 -26.59
C THR A 55 5.07 3.20 -25.55
N ARG A 56 4.52 4.08 -24.70
CA ARG A 56 5.28 4.71 -23.60
C ARG A 56 5.83 3.68 -22.61
N LEU A 57 5.01 2.70 -22.22
CA LEU A 57 5.41 1.63 -21.32
C LEU A 57 6.49 0.73 -21.96
N LYS A 58 6.38 0.46 -23.26
CA LYS A 58 7.36 -0.33 -24.01
C LYS A 58 8.73 0.35 -24.08
N VAL A 59 8.78 1.68 -24.15
CA VAL A 59 10.03 2.46 -24.15
C VAL A 59 10.74 2.40 -22.80
N LEU A 60 9.97 2.36 -21.70
CA LEU A 60 10.52 2.31 -20.35
C LEU A 60 10.96 0.90 -19.92
N LYS A 61 10.43 -0.14 -20.57
CA LYS A 61 10.74 -1.53 -20.25
C LYS A 61 12.23 -1.84 -20.42
N GLY A 62 12.85 -2.41 -19.39
CA GLY A 62 14.29 -2.74 -19.38
C GLY A 62 15.23 -1.55 -19.19
N THR A 63 14.70 -0.36 -18.90
CA THR A 63 15.51 0.80 -18.49
C THR A 63 15.60 0.88 -16.96
N GLU A 64 16.41 1.80 -16.42
CA GLU A 64 16.42 2.11 -14.97
C GLU A 64 15.06 2.61 -14.45
N ARG A 65 14.17 3.05 -15.35
CA ARG A 65 12.82 3.53 -15.05
C ARG A 65 11.74 2.52 -15.43
N ASP A 66 12.07 1.23 -15.39
CA ASP A 66 11.09 0.18 -15.67
C ASP A 66 10.03 0.10 -14.56
N VAL A 67 8.75 0.18 -14.95
CA VAL A 67 7.61 0.10 -14.01
C VAL A 67 7.54 -1.29 -13.38
N GLU A 68 7.80 -2.36 -14.16
CA GLU A 68 7.71 -3.74 -13.66
C GLU A 68 8.78 -4.06 -12.61
N SER A 69 9.91 -3.33 -12.62
CA SER A 69 10.99 -3.51 -11.64
C SER A 69 10.63 -2.98 -10.25
N ARG A 70 9.83 -1.92 -10.18
CA ARG A 70 9.35 -1.35 -8.91
C ARG A 70 8.14 -2.10 -8.38
N MET A 71 7.18 -2.37 -9.25
CA MET A 71 5.95 -3.08 -8.88
C MET A 71 5.50 -3.98 -10.03
N PRO A 72 5.44 -5.31 -9.84
CA PRO A 72 4.98 -6.20 -10.88
C PRO A 72 3.47 -6.01 -11.10
N VAL A 73 3.10 -5.64 -12.32
CA VAL A 73 1.70 -5.45 -12.71
C VAL A 73 0.99 -6.81 -12.69
N LYS A 74 -0.13 -6.91 -11.96
CA LYS A 74 -1.01 -8.09 -11.97
C LYS A 74 -2.45 -7.63 -12.02
N ILE A 75 -3.16 -7.97 -13.09
CA ILE A 75 -4.54 -7.57 -13.31
C ILE A 75 -5.41 -8.82 -13.24
N THR A 76 -6.39 -8.82 -12.34
CA THR A 76 -7.43 -9.86 -12.29
C THR A 76 -8.67 -9.38 -13.02
N ARG A 77 -9.46 -10.30 -13.59
CA ARG A 77 -10.73 -10.01 -14.27
C ARG A 77 -11.66 -9.13 -13.44
N HIS A 78 -11.83 -9.46 -12.16
CA HIS A 78 -12.68 -8.71 -11.24
C HIS A 78 -12.28 -7.24 -11.10
N TYR A 79 -10.99 -6.96 -10.90
CA TYR A 79 -10.52 -5.58 -10.77
C TYR A 79 -10.56 -4.83 -12.11
N TYR A 80 -10.44 -5.53 -13.23
CA TYR A 80 -10.63 -4.93 -14.55
C TYR A 80 -12.08 -4.46 -14.77
N GLU A 81 -13.08 -5.26 -14.39
CA GLU A 81 -14.50 -4.87 -14.50
C GLU A 81 -14.82 -3.64 -13.64
N LEU A 82 -14.29 -3.62 -12.41
CA LEU A 82 -14.41 -2.47 -11.51
C LEU A 82 -13.69 -1.24 -12.07
N ALA A 83 -12.50 -1.42 -12.66
CA ALA A 83 -11.76 -0.35 -13.31
C ALA A 83 -12.53 0.20 -14.52
N ARG A 84 -13.28 -0.60 -15.28
CA ARG A 84 -14.06 -0.10 -16.42
C ARG A 84 -15.09 0.95 -16.02
N THR A 85 -15.65 0.82 -14.81
CA THR A 85 -16.69 1.74 -14.30
C THR A 85 -16.12 2.92 -13.51
N SER A 86 -14.91 2.80 -12.95
CA SER A 86 -14.38 3.76 -11.99
C SER A 86 -12.95 4.22 -12.28
N ALA A 87 -12.79 5.54 -12.46
CA ALA A 87 -11.49 6.14 -12.75
C ALA A 87 -10.48 6.04 -11.59
N ALA A 88 -10.95 5.97 -10.34
CA ALA A 88 -10.08 5.82 -9.18
C ALA A 88 -9.41 4.45 -9.14
N ILE A 89 -10.15 3.37 -9.46
CA ILE A 89 -9.61 2.01 -9.50
C ILE A 89 -8.69 1.84 -10.71
N GLN A 90 -8.98 2.50 -11.84
CA GLN A 90 -8.06 2.51 -12.98
C GLN A 90 -6.65 2.98 -12.59
N ARG A 91 -6.53 4.04 -11.77
CA ARG A 91 -5.22 4.52 -11.33
C ARG A 91 -4.44 3.54 -10.46
N ILE A 92 -5.13 2.62 -9.76
CA ILE A 92 -4.48 1.62 -8.91
C ILE A 92 -4.07 0.39 -9.72
N VAL A 93 -4.91 0.00 -10.69
CA VAL A 93 -4.74 -1.25 -11.46
C VAL A 93 -3.87 -1.04 -12.70
N LYS A 94 -3.90 0.15 -13.29
CA LYS A 94 -3.21 0.50 -14.53
C LYS A 94 -1.82 1.06 -14.20
N ALA A 95 -0.81 0.53 -14.89
CA ALA A 95 0.55 1.05 -14.79
C ALA A 95 0.66 2.43 -15.44
N ASP A 96 1.18 3.42 -14.71
CA ASP A 96 1.46 4.76 -15.20
C ASP A 96 2.99 5.02 -15.20
N PRO A 97 3.59 5.50 -16.30
CA PRO A 97 4.99 5.94 -16.30
C PRO A 97 5.32 7.00 -15.24
N ALA A 98 4.34 7.80 -14.78
CA ALA A 98 4.54 8.81 -13.76
C ALA A 98 5.01 8.23 -12.41
N GLU A 99 4.68 6.98 -12.09
CA GLU A 99 5.09 6.31 -10.84
C GLU A 99 6.62 6.14 -10.74
N THR A 100 7.33 6.24 -11.86
CA THR A 100 8.80 6.09 -11.91
C THR A 100 9.55 7.39 -11.73
N MET A 101 8.85 8.53 -11.67
CA MET A 101 9.45 9.87 -11.64
C MET A 101 9.71 10.37 -10.22
N ASP A 102 8.93 9.94 -9.23
CA ASP A 102 9.10 10.33 -7.82
C ASP A 102 9.88 9.27 -7.05
N LEU A 103 11.20 9.46 -7.00
CA LEU A 103 12.15 8.58 -6.31
C LEU A 103 12.48 9.07 -4.89
N ALA A 104 11.75 10.06 -4.35
CA ALA A 104 12.09 10.71 -3.09
C ALA A 104 11.73 9.89 -1.83
N GLY A 105 11.14 8.70 -1.99
CA GLY A 105 10.80 7.81 -0.88
C GLY A 105 11.99 6.96 -0.43
N SER A 106 12.23 6.88 0.88
CA SER A 106 13.11 5.86 1.46
C SER A 106 12.54 4.46 1.18
N GLU A 107 13.41 3.46 1.03
CA GLU A 107 12.99 2.07 0.76
C GLU A 107 12.09 1.49 1.87
N ASP A 108 12.30 1.91 3.12
CA ASP A 108 11.51 1.50 4.29
C ASP A 108 11.18 2.69 5.20
N PRO A 109 10.17 3.52 4.87
CA PRO A 109 9.82 4.69 5.68
C PRO A 109 9.20 4.30 7.03
N GLY A 110 8.69 3.07 7.15
CA GLY A 110 8.07 2.55 8.36
C GLY A 110 9.03 1.82 9.29
N HIS A 111 10.31 1.69 8.91
CA HIS A 111 11.30 0.87 9.62
C HIS A 111 10.79 -0.54 9.91
N GLN A 112 10.07 -1.11 8.94
CA GLN A 112 9.49 -2.45 9.01
C GLN A 112 10.58 -3.53 9.16
N MET A 113 11.77 -3.32 8.60
CA MET A 113 12.89 -4.25 8.77
C MET A 113 13.55 -4.11 10.15
N ASP A 114 13.67 -2.89 10.67
CA ASP A 114 14.36 -2.62 11.94
C ASP A 114 13.52 -3.01 13.17
N TYR A 115 12.19 -2.93 13.07
CA TYR A 115 11.24 -3.23 14.16
C TYR A 115 10.62 -4.62 14.06
N SER A 116 11.29 -5.56 13.36
CA SER A 116 10.85 -6.94 13.19
C SER A 116 11.72 -7.91 14.02
N PRO A 117 11.20 -8.47 15.14
CA PRO A 117 11.95 -9.44 15.95
C PRO A 117 12.19 -10.77 15.22
N VAL A 118 11.30 -11.11 14.27
CA VAL A 118 11.34 -12.30 13.42
C VAL A 118 10.85 -11.87 12.05
N GLU A 119 11.53 -12.29 10.98
CA GLU A 119 11.16 -11.97 9.60
C GLU A 119 9.65 -12.16 9.36
N GLY A 120 9.00 -11.11 8.85
CA GLY A 120 7.56 -11.11 8.57
C GLY A 120 6.66 -10.80 9.77
N LEU A 121 7.19 -10.58 10.98
CA LEU A 121 6.44 -10.14 12.15
C LEU A 121 6.83 -8.71 12.54
N LEU A 122 5.89 -7.77 12.43
CA LEU A 122 6.07 -6.39 12.87
C LEU A 122 5.61 -6.21 14.32
N HIS A 123 6.48 -5.65 15.16
CA HIS A 123 6.14 -5.33 16.54
C HIS A 123 6.58 -3.88 16.87
N THR A 124 5.84 -2.91 16.33
CA THR A 124 6.10 -1.48 16.50
C THR A 124 5.31 -0.85 17.64
N SER A 125 4.07 -1.30 17.88
CA SER A 125 3.19 -0.69 18.88
C SER A 125 3.39 -1.32 20.26
N PRO A 126 3.74 -0.54 21.30
CA PRO A 126 3.75 -1.07 22.66
C PRO A 126 2.32 -1.44 23.05
N THR A 127 2.11 -2.70 23.43
CA THR A 127 0.91 -3.08 24.19
C THR A 127 0.87 -2.25 25.47
N SER A 128 -0.30 -1.73 25.82
CA SER A 128 -0.58 -0.74 26.88
C SER A 128 -0.06 -1.06 28.30
N SER A 129 0.62 -2.19 28.51
CA SER A 129 1.26 -2.59 29.76
C SER A 129 2.62 -1.94 30.03
N SER A 130 3.26 -1.27 29.06
CA SER A 130 4.51 -0.53 29.28
C SER A 130 4.30 0.99 29.38
N THR A 131 3.30 1.43 30.13
CA THR A 131 3.16 2.84 30.52
C THR A 131 4.12 3.16 31.66
N THR A 132 5.43 3.27 31.39
CA THR A 132 6.32 4.14 32.18
C THR A 132 7.60 4.45 31.38
N ARG A 133 7.51 5.36 30.41
CA ARG A 133 8.65 6.23 30.10
C ARG A 133 8.17 7.66 30.17
N PRO A 134 8.52 8.43 31.22
CA PRO A 134 8.28 9.85 31.22
C PRO A 134 9.08 10.43 30.04
N TRP A 135 8.40 11.20 29.20
CA TRP A 135 9.02 12.08 28.22
C TRP A 135 10.05 12.97 28.94
N ARG A 136 11.31 12.52 29.04
CA ARG A 136 12.43 13.40 29.34
C ARG A 136 12.68 14.20 28.07
N ARG A 137 12.14 15.43 28.04
CA ARG A 137 12.73 16.51 27.25
C ARG A 137 14.14 16.73 27.80
N THR A 138 15.14 16.04 27.26
CA THR A 138 16.52 16.50 27.37
C THR A 138 16.68 17.68 26.43
N ALA A 139 16.38 18.87 26.95
CA ALA A 139 16.94 20.09 26.41
C ALA A 139 18.46 19.98 26.55
N ALA A 140 19.16 19.87 25.42
CA ALA A 140 20.61 19.91 25.37
C ALA A 140 21.08 21.33 25.72
N CYS A 141 21.38 21.59 26.99
CA CYS A 141 22.23 22.72 27.37
C CYS A 141 23.68 22.23 27.36
N THR A 142 24.44 22.63 26.35
CA THR A 142 25.89 22.41 26.27
C THR A 142 26.63 23.21 27.34
N PRO A 143 27.72 22.66 27.94
CA PRO A 143 28.39 23.27 29.08
C PRO A 143 29.48 24.23 28.59
N LYS A 144 29.12 25.48 28.28
CA LYS A 144 30.09 26.59 28.16
C LYS A 144 29.37 27.92 27.98
N ALA A 145 28.80 28.46 29.05
CA ALA A 145 28.50 29.89 29.14
C ALA A 145 28.39 30.30 30.61
N ASP A 146 29.18 31.31 30.96
CA ASP A 146 29.27 31.97 32.27
C ASP A 146 27.90 32.24 32.91
N ALA A 147 27.79 32.00 34.22
CA ALA A 147 26.56 32.11 35.00
C ALA A 147 25.91 33.52 34.97
N ARG A 148 26.62 34.55 34.51
CA ARG A 148 26.08 35.92 34.35
C ARG A 148 25.38 36.17 33.01
N SER A 149 25.57 35.32 32.01
CA SER A 149 24.94 35.46 30.69
C SER A 149 23.46 35.00 30.70
N CYS A 150 23.16 33.95 31.46
CA CYS A 150 21.82 33.35 31.48
C CYS A 150 20.74 34.30 32.02
N ALA A 151 21.07 35.09 33.04
CA ALA A 151 20.12 36.03 33.68
C ALA A 151 19.69 37.21 32.80
N ARG A 152 20.48 37.60 31.79
CA ARG A 152 20.11 38.70 30.87
C ARG A 152 19.20 38.25 29.73
N SER A 153 19.21 36.98 29.36
CA SER A 153 18.36 36.46 28.27
C SER A 153 16.91 36.26 28.70
N CYS A 154 16.65 35.82 29.94
CA CYS A 154 15.29 35.65 30.45
C CYS A 154 14.52 36.97 30.56
N PHE A 155 15.17 38.10 30.87
CA PHE A 155 14.46 39.37 31.10
C PHE A 155 14.07 40.10 29.81
N ARG A 156 14.70 39.78 28.66
CA ARG A 156 14.38 40.42 27.36
C ARG A 156 13.24 39.77 26.58
N ALA A 157 12.82 38.55 26.94
CA ALA A 157 11.72 37.87 26.26
C ALA A 157 10.33 38.27 26.80
N ALA A 158 10.24 38.80 28.02
CA ALA A 158 8.98 39.15 28.67
C ALA A 158 8.40 40.53 28.27
N THR A 159 9.11 41.34 27.47
CA THR A 159 8.67 42.69 27.06
C THR A 159 8.34 42.82 25.57
N ARG A 160 8.25 41.70 24.85
CA ARG A 160 7.89 41.72 23.41
C ARG A 160 6.46 41.27 23.10
N TRP A 161 5.66 41.07 24.14
CA TRP A 161 4.23 40.77 24.08
C TRP A 161 3.47 41.76 24.99
N CYS A 162 3.55 43.04 24.64
CA CYS A 162 2.55 44.08 24.86
C CYS A 162 2.62 45.00 23.65
#